data_AF-A0A8J9YQ52-F1
#
_entry.id   AF-A0A8J9YQ52-F1
#
_cell.length_a   1.000
_cell.length_b   1.000
_cell.length_c   1.000
_cell.angle_alpha   90.00
_cell.angle_beta   90.00
_cell.angle_gamma   90.00
#
_symmetry.space_group_name_H-M   'P 1'
#
loop_
_entity.id
_entity.type
_entity.pdbx_description
1 polymer ?
#
loop_
_entity_poly.entity_id
_entity_poly.type
_entity_poly.pdbx_seq_one_letter_code
_entity_poly.pdbx_strand_id
1 'polypeptide(L)'
;MKRNKFISLLKMAVPFSNTKLRVPRGFQNLLEGLSREVLRNQPDNIVDFAATYFDTLLKQRDVGGVDPAEFGAQSEDRFYNNKSFQQPRPASQDSSDQEFAESET
;
A
#
# COMPACT_ATOMS: atom_id res chain seq x y z
N MET A 1 12.09 33.69 33.91
CA MET A 1 11.56 32.34 34.22
C MET A 1 11.01 31.72 32.94
N LYS A 2 11.34 30.47 32.65
CA LYS A 2 11.25 29.82 31.32
C LYS A 2 9.81 29.51 30.90
N ARG A 3 9.48 29.80 29.63
CA ARG A 3 8.23 29.37 28.98
C ARG A 3 8.34 27.87 28.67
N ASN A 4 7.65 27.02 29.42
CA ASN A 4 7.52 25.61 29.05
C ASN A 4 6.50 25.50 27.92
N LYS A 5 7.02 25.48 26.70
CA LYS A 5 6.32 25.05 25.49
C LYS A 5 5.83 23.62 25.70
N PHE A 6 4.53 23.51 25.99
CA PHE A 6 3.69 22.46 25.43
C PHE A 6 4.00 22.33 23.92
N ILE A 7 3.76 21.15 23.34
CA ILE A 7 4.03 20.75 21.94
C ILE A 7 5.37 20.01 21.79
N SER A 8 5.30 18.68 21.86
CA SER A 8 5.43 17.84 20.66
C SER A 8 5.26 16.37 21.05
N LEU A 9 4.02 16.01 21.38
CA LEU A 9 3.60 14.62 21.62
C LEU A 9 2.90 14.05 20.37
N LEU A 10 3.44 14.40 19.20
CA LEU A 10 3.07 13.89 17.89
C LEU A 10 4.36 13.51 17.15
N LYS A 11 5.12 12.55 17.71
CA LYS A 11 5.95 11.69 16.86
C LYS A 11 4.97 10.79 16.10
N MET A 12 4.35 11.38 15.08
CA MET A 12 3.73 10.66 13.98
C MET A 12 4.67 9.54 13.58
N ALA A 13 4.15 8.32 13.58
CA ALA A 13 4.86 7.11 13.18
C ALA A 13 5.77 7.42 12.00
N VAL A 14 7.07 7.50 12.28
CA VAL A 14 8.08 7.82 11.28
C VAL A 14 8.01 6.68 10.27
N PRO A 15 7.74 6.93 8.99
CA PRO A 15 7.74 5.86 7.99
C PRO A 15 9.10 5.17 8.07
N PHE A 16 9.07 3.86 8.32
CA PHE A 16 10.26 3.02 8.36
C PHE A 16 10.97 3.20 7.02
N SER A 17 12.05 3.99 7.04
CA SER A 17 12.86 4.52 5.94
C SER A 17 12.24 5.61 5.03
N ASN A 18 12.89 6.79 5.02
CA ASN A 18 12.79 7.78 3.95
C ASN A 18 13.52 7.23 2.71
N THR A 19 12.87 6.34 1.98
CA THR A 19 13.37 5.87 0.68
C THR A 19 12.90 6.87 -0.37
N LYS A 20 13.83 7.63 -0.96
CA LYS A 20 13.53 8.51 -2.10
C LYS A 20 12.93 7.76 -3.30
N LEU A 21 13.01 6.43 -3.30
CA LEU A 21 12.52 5.54 -4.35
C LEU A 21 11.37 4.69 -3.80
N ARG A 22 10.15 5.22 -3.91
CA ARG A 22 8.93 4.47 -3.60
C ARG A 22 8.23 4.09 -4.89
N VAL A 23 7.78 2.84 -4.96
CA VAL A 23 7.00 2.35 -6.10
C VAL A 23 5.69 3.13 -6.19
N PRO A 24 5.31 3.68 -7.37
CA PRO A 24 4.04 4.36 -7.56
C PRO A 24 2.85 3.45 -7.28
N ARG A 25 1.76 4.06 -6.81
CA ARG A 25 0.50 3.35 -6.57
C ARG A 25 -0.05 2.73 -7.85
N GLY A 26 -0.60 1.53 -7.75
CA GLY A 26 -1.22 0.85 -8.89
C GLY A 26 -0.21 0.25 -9.89
N PHE A 27 1.09 0.51 -9.71
CA PHE A 27 2.14 -0.07 -10.55
C PHE A 27 2.17 -1.61 -10.45
N GLN A 28 1.92 -2.15 -9.25
CA GLN A 28 1.86 -3.60 -9.05
C GLN A 28 0.71 -4.23 -9.87
N ASN A 29 -0.45 -3.58 -9.91
CA ASN A 29 -1.60 -4.06 -10.68
C ASN A 29 -1.30 -4.12 -12.19
N LEU A 30 -0.59 -3.12 -12.72
CA LEU A 30 -0.16 -3.12 -14.13
C LEU A 30 0.79 -4.28 -14.45
N LEU A 31 1.76 -4.54 -13.57
CA LEU A 31 2.70 -5.65 -13.75
C LEU A 31 2.02 -7.01 -13.60
N GLU A 32 1.06 -7.14 -12.67
CA GLU A 32 0.28 -8.36 -12.50
C GLU A 32 -0.58 -8.63 -13.75
N GLY A 33 -1.24 -7.59 -14.29
CA GLY A 33 -2.02 -7.69 -15.52
C GLY A 33 -1.19 -8.18 -16.70
N LEU A 34 -0.02 -7.56 -16.93
CA LEU A 34 0.91 -8.01 -17.96
C LEU A 34 1.35 -9.46 -17.74
N SER A 35 1.74 -9.81 -16.51
CA SER A 35 2.24 -11.15 -16.18
C SER A 35 1.17 -12.22 -16.44
N ARG A 36 -0.10 -11.95 -16.11
CA ARG A 36 -1.22 -12.85 -16.39
C ARG A 36 -1.43 -13.06 -17.88
N GLU A 37 -1.32 -12.00 -18.69
CA GLU A 37 -1.47 -12.10 -20.14
C GLU A 37 -0.30 -12.82 -20.81
N VAL A 38 0.92 -12.62 -20.32
CA VAL A 38 2.09 -13.39 -20.77
C VAL A 38 1.90 -14.88 -20.47
N LEU A 39 1.44 -15.24 -19.27
CA LEU A 39 1.18 -16.63 -18.90
C LEU A 39 0.07 -17.27 -19.75
N ARG A 40 -0.92 -16.49 -20.18
CA ARG A 40 -2.03 -16.95 -21.04
C ARG A 40 -1.60 -17.18 -22.48
N ASN A 41 -0.87 -16.23 -23.06
CA ASN A 41 -0.58 -16.22 -24.48
C ASN A 41 0.77 -16.86 -24.83
N GLN A 42 1.63 -17.10 -23.84
CA GLN A 42 2.98 -17.68 -23.99
C GLN A 42 3.74 -17.11 -25.22
N PRO A 43 3.90 -15.78 -25.31
CA PRO A 43 4.50 -15.16 -26.49
C PRO A 43 6.01 -15.45 -26.56
N ASP A 44 6.53 -15.64 -27.78
CA ASP A 44 7.96 -15.84 -28.01
C ASP A 44 8.80 -14.61 -27.64
N ASN A 45 8.28 -13.40 -27.91
CA ASN A 45 8.90 -12.13 -27.53
C ASN A 45 8.05 -11.36 -26.51
N ILE A 46 8.44 -11.45 -25.24
CA ILE A 46 7.75 -10.79 -24.13
C ILE A 46 7.84 -9.27 -24.22
N VAL A 47 8.93 -8.70 -24.75
CA VAL A 47 9.13 -7.25 -24.80
C VAL A 47 8.17 -6.61 -25.81
N ASP A 48 8.06 -7.18 -27.00
CA ASP A 48 7.13 -6.71 -28.04
C ASP A 48 5.67 -6.89 -27.60
N PHE A 49 5.38 -8.01 -26.93
CA PHE A 49 4.08 -8.27 -26.35
C PHE A 49 3.72 -7.22 -25.28
N ALA A 50 4.65 -6.90 -24.38
CA ALA A 50 4.43 -5.91 -23.33
C ALA A 50 4.20 -4.51 -23.89
N ALA A 51 4.96 -4.11 -24.91
CA ALA A 51 4.74 -2.83 -25.60
C ALA A 51 3.33 -2.75 -26.20
N THR A 52 2.93 -3.80 -26.92
CA THR A 52 1.58 -3.88 -27.50
C THR A 52 0.49 -3.88 -26.42
N TYR A 53 0.71 -4.61 -25.33
CA TYR A 53 -0.22 -4.67 -24.21
C TYR A 53 -0.43 -3.29 -23.58
N PHE A 54 0.63 -2.57 -23.23
CA PHE A 54 0.50 -1.22 -22.65
C PHE A 54 -0.10 -0.21 -23.64
N ASP A 55 0.20 -0.32 -24.94
CA ASP A 55 -0.45 0.50 -25.97
C ASP A 55 -1.97 0.28 -26.01
N THR A 56 -2.42 -0.98 -25.87
CA THR A 56 -3.86 -1.27 -25.80
C THR A 56 -4.50 -0.69 -24.54
N LEU A 57 -3.84 -0.77 -23.39
CA LEU A 57 -4.31 -0.17 -22.15
C LEU A 57 -4.40 1.36 -22.25
N LEU A 58 -3.42 2.02 -22.87
CA LEU A 58 -3.45 3.47 -23.10
C LEU A 58 -4.65 3.87 -23.97
N LYS A 59 -4.89 3.16 -25.07
CA LYS A 59 -6.07 3.41 -25.93
C LYS A 59 -7.38 3.19 -25.18
N GLN A 60 -7.47 2.14 -24.37
CA GLN A 60 -8.65 1.87 -23.54
C GLN A 60 -8.90 2.99 -22.54
N ARG A 61 -7.83 3.54 -21.93
CA ARG A 61 -7.93 4.68 -21.03
C ARG A 61 -8.43 5.93 -21.77
N ASP A 62 -7.90 6.21 -22.95
CA ASP A 62 -8.26 7.41 -23.72
C ASP A 62 -9.70 7.35 -24.24
N VAL A 63 -10.19 6.16 -24.59
CA VAL A 63 -11.56 5.95 -25.11
C VAL A 63 -12.59 5.76 -23.99
N GLY A 64 -12.26 4.95 -23.00
CA GLY A 64 -13.18 4.51 -21.94
C GLY A 64 -13.09 5.30 -20.64
N GLY A 65 -12.04 6.10 -20.45
CA GLY A 65 -11.81 6.88 -19.23
C GLY A 65 -11.50 6.04 -17.99
N VAL A 66 -11.34 4.72 -18.13
CA VAL A 66 -11.06 3.81 -17.01
C VAL A 66 -9.59 3.41 -17.04
N ASP A 67 -8.85 3.78 -16.00
CA ASP A 67 -7.44 3.41 -15.83
C ASP A 67 -7.29 2.25 -14.81
N PRO A 68 -6.79 1.06 -15.23
CA PRO A 68 -6.51 -0.04 -14.32
C PRO A 68 -5.52 0.32 -13.20
N ALA A 69 -4.61 1.25 -13.45
CA ALA A 69 -3.67 1.71 -12.43
C ALA A 69 -4.40 2.44 -11.29
N GLU A 70 -5.44 3.22 -11.61
CA GLU A 70 -6.23 3.95 -10.62
C GLU A 70 -7.01 3.00 -9.71
N PHE A 71 -7.62 1.96 -10.28
CA PHE A 71 -8.30 0.92 -9.50
C PHE A 71 -7.34 0.19 -8.55
N GLY A 72 -6.16 -0.18 -9.05
CA GLY A 72 -5.09 -0.77 -8.23
C GLY A 72 -4.65 0.17 -7.10
N ALA A 73 -4.46 1.45 -7.41
CA ALA A 73 -4.08 2.47 -6.44
C ALA A 73 -5.11 2.64 -5.31
N GLN A 74 -6.41 2.66 -5.63
CA GLN A 74 -7.49 2.72 -4.64
C GLN A 74 -7.48 1.49 -3.71
N SER A 75 -7.17 0.30 -4.24
CA SER A 75 -7.06 -0.91 -3.43
C SER A 75 -5.86 -0.86 -2.48
N GLU A 76 -4.69 -0.40 -2.96
CA GLU A 76 -3.46 -0.25 -2.18
C GLU A 76 -3.57 0.79 -1.05
N ASP A 77 -4.36 1.85 -1.26
CA ASP A 77 -4.45 2.96 -0.31
C ASP A 77 -5.07 2.53 1.03
N ARG A 78 -5.95 1.51 1.02
CA ARG A 78 -6.52 0.88 2.22
C ARG A 78 -5.46 0.25 3.12
N PHE A 79 -4.37 -0.27 2.54
CA PHE A 79 -3.30 -0.94 3.28
C PHE A 79 -2.28 0.05 3.85
N TYR A 80 -2.18 1.25 3.28
CA TYR A 80 -1.24 2.27 3.72
C TYR A 80 -1.84 3.32 4.64
N ASN A 81 -3.13 3.65 4.50
CA ASN A 81 -3.87 4.51 5.42
C ASN A 81 -4.68 3.67 6.42
N ASN A 82 -4.01 2.75 7.11
CA ASN A 82 -4.65 1.98 8.17
C ASN A 82 -5.01 2.90 9.36
N LYS A 83 -6.25 3.39 9.40
CA LYS A 83 -6.81 4.17 10.53
C LYS A 83 -7.10 3.33 11.79
N SER A 84 -6.81 2.02 11.79
CA SER A 84 -6.99 1.16 12.97
C SER A 84 -6.18 1.63 14.18
N PHE A 85 -5.11 2.40 13.96
CA PHE A 85 -4.29 2.98 15.02
C PHE A 85 -4.67 4.44 15.36
N GLN A 86 -5.68 5.01 14.72
CA GLN A 86 -6.14 6.39 14.96
C GLN A 86 -7.34 6.47 15.92
N GLN A 87 -7.92 5.33 16.31
CA GLN A 87 -8.94 5.31 17.37
C GLN A 87 -8.23 5.43 18.72
N PRO A 88 -8.62 6.39 19.59
CA PRO A 88 -8.21 6.35 20.98
C PRO A 88 -8.64 5.00 21.54
N ARG A 89 -7.72 4.21 22.09
CA ARG A 89 -8.12 3.02 22.86
C ARG A 89 -9.05 3.53 23.97
N PRO A 90 -10.29 3.05 24.08
CA PRO A 90 -11.08 3.34 25.26
C PRO A 90 -10.29 2.84 26.47
N ALA A 91 -10.21 3.65 27.53
CA ALA A 91 -9.38 3.44 28.72
C ALA A 91 -9.76 2.21 29.58
N SER A 92 -10.43 1.22 28.99
CA SER A 92 -11.01 0.06 29.65
C SER A 92 -10.39 -1.27 29.21
N GLN A 93 -9.16 -1.26 28.66
CA GLN A 93 -8.45 -2.49 28.26
C GLN A 93 -7.03 -2.58 28.84
N ASP A 94 -6.80 -2.05 30.05
CA ASP A 94 -5.52 -2.22 30.77
C ASP A 94 -5.51 -3.45 31.71
N SER A 95 -6.48 -4.37 31.61
CA SER A 95 -6.67 -5.45 32.58
C SER A 95 -6.56 -6.88 32.03
N SER A 96 -5.92 -7.12 30.87
CA SER A 96 -5.80 -8.50 30.34
C SER A 96 -4.44 -8.92 29.78
N ASP A 97 -3.38 -8.11 29.92
CA ASP A 97 -2.04 -8.48 29.41
C ASP A 97 -1.10 -9.02 30.50
N GLN A 98 -1.63 -9.61 31.57
CA GLN A 98 -0.82 -10.12 32.68
C GLN A 98 -1.23 -11.53 33.11
N GLU A 99 -1.24 -12.50 32.20
CA GLU A 99 -1.27 -13.93 32.62
C GLU A 99 -0.85 -14.91 31.49
N PHE A 100 0.38 -14.80 30.97
CA PHE A 100 1.02 -15.93 30.24
C PHE A 100 2.55 -15.82 30.39
N ALA A 101 3.07 -16.01 31.60
CA ALA A 101 4.51 -16.13 31.80
C ALA A 101 4.95 -17.16 32.87
N GLU A 102 4.03 -17.91 33.50
CA GLU A 102 4.41 -18.89 34.52
C GLU A 102 3.59 -20.18 34.39
N SER A 103 4.01 -21.05 33.47
CA SER A 103 3.76 -22.49 33.59
C SER A 103 4.88 -23.28 32.90
N GLU A 104 6.11 -23.08 33.36
CA GLU A 104 7.10 -24.17 33.38
C GLU A 104 7.27 -24.57 34.85
N THR A 105 6.70 -25.71 35.22
CA THR A 105 7.26 -26.70 36.16
C THR A 105 6.44 -27.98 36.09
#